data_AF-A0A2G5HA22-F1
#
_entry.id   AF-A0A2G5HA22-F1
#
_cell.length_a   1.000
_cell.length_b   1.000
_cell.length_c   1.000
_cell.angle_alpha   90.00
_cell.angle_beta   90.00
_cell.angle_gamma   90.00
#
_symmetry.space_group_name_H-M   'P 1'
#
loop_
_entity.id
_entity.type
_entity.pdbx_description
1 polymer ?
#
loop_
_entity_poly.entity_id
_entity_poly.type
_entity_poly.pdbx_seq_one_letter_code
_entity_poly.pdbx_strand_id
1 'polypeptide(L)'
;MALTNGNGVWPAPLLDDTHHAQVQNVDIHTGTIAFDNGVRFQFRNPELLRMAVTVKYTLPDVAPGEPMPISNICIARTGDGVLSAILRKGWARQGFPHVEDEYKIWYEFGMNMNSYQTYQCDAIELTPFLQVPGVRPGSMAAMEFWASWDGRKAKATSIEAIIAAVELDLESEAVTKVVMRHMGFYWPENFHQANTMQAAMGTLRGLGIIGKREE
;
A
#
# COMPACT_ATOMS: atom_id res chain seq x y z
N MET A 1 -15.02 12.42 -11.91
CA MET A 1 -13.67 12.68 -12.46
C MET A 1 -12.71 12.19 -11.38
N ALA A 2 -11.97 11.09 -11.57
CA ALA A 2 -11.50 10.28 -10.43
C ALA A 2 -9.99 10.31 -10.15
N LEU A 3 -9.19 10.85 -11.08
CA LEU A 3 -7.74 10.93 -10.96
C LEU A 3 -7.29 12.21 -11.65
N THR A 4 -6.68 13.11 -10.90
CA THR A 4 -6.15 14.37 -11.43
C THR A 4 -4.67 14.45 -11.10
N ASN A 5 -3.87 14.79 -12.10
CA ASN A 5 -2.47 15.12 -11.97
C ASN A 5 -2.31 16.60 -12.33
N GLY A 6 -1.80 17.42 -11.41
CA GLY A 6 -1.62 18.85 -11.63
C GLY A 6 -0.70 19.22 -12.80
N ASN A 7 0.09 18.26 -13.30
CA ASN A 7 1.15 18.48 -14.29
C ASN A 7 0.88 17.84 -15.66
N GLY A 8 -0.31 17.28 -15.92
CA GLY A 8 -0.75 16.83 -17.26
C GLY A 8 0.01 15.65 -17.89
N VAL A 9 1.05 15.13 -17.25
CA VAL A 9 1.83 13.96 -17.69
C VAL A 9 1.79 12.94 -16.56
N TRP A 10 1.17 11.77 -16.76
CA TRP A 10 1.22 10.64 -15.82
C TRP A 10 2.62 10.04 -15.84
N PRO A 11 3.52 10.39 -14.91
CA PRO A 11 4.77 9.67 -14.84
C PRO A 11 4.40 8.34 -14.20
N ALA A 12 4.84 7.21 -14.77
CA ALA A 12 5.23 6.11 -13.88
C ALA A 12 6.08 6.76 -12.79
N PRO A 13 5.87 6.49 -11.48
CA PRO A 13 6.70 7.08 -10.43
C PRO A 13 8.13 6.96 -10.92
N LEU A 14 8.69 8.11 -11.30
CA LEU A 14 10.01 8.17 -11.86
C LEU A 14 10.83 7.70 -10.68
N LEU A 15 11.35 6.50 -10.81
CA LEU A 15 12.50 6.02 -10.05
C LEU A 15 13.70 6.89 -10.44
N ASP A 16 13.57 8.22 -10.38
CA ASP A 16 14.69 9.12 -10.22
C ASP A 16 15.10 8.96 -8.74
N ASP A 17 15.75 7.82 -8.53
CA ASP A 17 16.70 7.42 -7.50
C ASP A 17 16.45 7.62 -6.01
N THR A 18 15.39 8.25 -5.48
CA THR A 18 15.26 8.32 -3.99
C THR A 18 13.89 8.58 -3.36
N HIS A 19 12.84 8.97 -4.09
CA HIS A 19 11.60 9.41 -3.43
C HIS A 19 10.42 8.49 -3.73
N HIS A 20 9.97 7.73 -2.73
CA HIS A 20 8.60 7.21 -2.74
C HIS A 20 7.65 8.41 -2.64
N ALA A 21 6.56 8.43 -3.42
CA ALA A 21 5.57 9.48 -3.27
C ALA A 21 4.99 9.39 -1.86
N GLN A 22 5.15 10.42 -1.05
CA GLN A 22 4.63 10.45 0.30
C GLN A 22 3.14 10.82 0.28
N VAL A 23 2.37 10.22 1.17
CA VAL A 23 0.98 10.59 1.40
C VAL A 23 0.98 11.95 2.08
N GLN A 24 0.55 12.97 1.35
CA GLN A 24 0.46 14.33 1.84
C GLN A 24 -0.83 14.55 2.65
N ASN A 25 -1.93 13.92 2.23
CA ASN A 25 -3.22 14.08 2.90
C ASN A 25 -4.15 12.87 2.66
N VAL A 26 -4.94 12.55 3.68
CA VAL A 26 -6.08 11.65 3.62
C VAL A 26 -7.29 12.36 4.21
N ASP A 27 -8.22 12.77 3.36
CA ASP A 27 -9.48 13.37 3.77
C ASP A 27 -10.60 12.32 3.72
N ILE A 28 -10.99 11.82 4.89
CA ILE A 28 -12.04 10.80 5.04
C ILE A 28 -13.48 11.35 4.90
N HIS A 29 -13.65 12.67 4.88
CA HIS A 29 -14.95 13.32 4.70
C HIS A 29 -15.23 13.49 3.22
N THR A 30 -14.25 13.98 2.47
CA THR A 30 -14.36 14.08 1.01
C THR A 30 -14.06 12.76 0.33
N GLY A 31 -13.30 11.84 0.95
CA GLY A 31 -12.86 10.61 0.31
C GLY A 31 -11.68 10.88 -0.62
N THR A 32 -10.64 11.56 -0.15
CA THR A 32 -9.47 11.91 -0.97
C THR A 32 -8.18 11.34 -0.38
N ILE A 33 -7.34 10.72 -1.21
CA ILE A 33 -5.92 10.49 -0.91
C ILE A 33 -5.10 11.36 -1.85
N ALA A 34 -4.18 12.15 -1.31
CA ALA A 34 -3.26 12.98 -2.07
C ALA A 34 -1.81 12.62 -1.74
N PHE A 35 -0.99 12.54 -2.79
CA PHE A 35 0.45 12.35 -2.71
C PHE A 35 1.18 13.68 -2.94
N ASP A 36 2.36 13.82 -2.33
CA ASP A 36 3.25 14.98 -2.42
C ASP A 36 3.66 15.38 -3.84
N ASN A 37 3.70 14.42 -4.76
CA ASN A 37 3.99 14.62 -6.18
C ASN A 37 2.80 15.18 -6.98
N GLY A 38 1.71 15.55 -6.30
CA GLY A 38 0.54 16.17 -6.91
C GLY A 38 -0.51 15.19 -7.44
N VAL A 39 -0.28 13.88 -7.32
CA VAL A 39 -1.29 12.86 -7.67
C VAL A 39 -2.36 12.79 -6.59
N ARG A 40 -3.62 12.81 -7.02
CA ARG A 40 -4.78 12.78 -6.13
C ARG A 40 -5.80 11.78 -6.63
N PHE A 41 -6.26 10.93 -5.71
CA PHE A 41 -7.36 10.01 -5.93
C PHE A 41 -8.57 10.47 -5.14
N GLN A 42 -9.70 10.63 -5.84
CA GLN A 42 -10.96 11.06 -5.25
C GLN A 42 -11.98 9.92 -5.38
N PHE A 43 -12.30 9.29 -4.26
CA PHE A 43 -13.30 8.24 -4.17
C PHE A 43 -14.69 8.80 -4.53
N ARG A 44 -15.47 8.03 -5.29
CA ARG A 44 -16.90 8.27 -5.50
C ARG A 44 -17.69 7.93 -4.23
N ASN A 45 -17.25 6.91 -3.50
CA ASN A 45 -17.77 6.51 -2.21
C ASN A 45 -16.72 6.74 -1.09
N PRO A 46 -16.80 7.87 -0.36
CA PRO A 46 -15.88 8.18 0.74
C PRO A 46 -15.83 7.12 1.85
N GLU A 47 -16.90 6.31 2.02
CA GLU A 47 -16.94 5.24 3.02
C GLU A 47 -15.89 4.16 2.76
N LEU A 48 -15.52 3.91 1.49
CA LEU A 48 -14.48 2.94 1.15
C LEU A 48 -13.11 3.39 1.68
N LEU A 49 -12.79 4.68 1.56
CA LEU A 49 -11.57 5.23 2.13
C LEU A 49 -11.60 5.15 3.65
N ARG A 50 -12.70 5.58 4.29
CA ARG A 50 -12.85 5.53 5.75
C ARG A 50 -12.66 4.11 6.28
N MET A 51 -13.28 3.13 5.62
CA MET A 51 -13.13 1.71 5.94
C MET A 51 -11.70 1.24 5.77
N ALA A 52 -11.02 1.62 4.69
CA ALA A 52 -9.65 1.20 4.39
C ALA A 52 -8.62 1.71 5.40
N VAL A 53 -8.81 2.94 5.91
CA VAL A 53 -7.86 3.54 6.88
C VAL A 53 -8.20 3.25 8.34
N THR A 54 -9.37 2.66 8.62
CA THR A 54 -9.76 2.27 9.98
C THR A 54 -9.26 0.87 10.29
N VAL A 55 -8.29 0.74 11.19
CA VAL A 55 -7.69 -0.58 11.50
C VAL A 55 -8.56 -1.39 12.45
N LYS A 56 -8.46 -2.71 12.36
CA LYS A 56 -9.05 -3.60 13.37
C LYS A 56 -8.29 -3.44 14.69
N TYR A 57 -8.97 -2.91 15.70
CA TYR A 57 -8.45 -2.79 17.05
C TYR A 57 -9.59 -2.98 18.05
N THR A 58 -9.45 -3.90 18.99
CA THR A 58 -10.40 -4.08 20.10
C THR A 58 -9.88 -3.27 21.29
N LEU A 59 -10.64 -2.26 21.74
CA LEU A 59 -10.26 -1.54 22.95
C LEU A 59 -10.31 -2.50 24.16
N PRO A 60 -9.40 -2.34 25.14
CA PRO A 60 -9.37 -3.20 26.32
C PRO A 60 -10.68 -3.21 27.12
N ASP A 61 -11.50 -2.16 27.00
CA ASP A 61 -12.74 -1.98 27.77
C ASP A 61 -14.04 -2.20 26.96
N VAL A 62 -13.97 -2.78 25.75
CA VAL A 62 -15.19 -3.11 24.98
C VAL A 62 -15.86 -4.33 25.60
N ALA A 63 -17.10 -4.17 26.08
CA ALA A 63 -17.91 -5.28 26.56
C ALA A 63 -18.20 -6.28 25.43
N PRO A 64 -18.19 -7.60 25.71
CA PRO A 64 -18.58 -8.60 24.71
C PRO A 64 -19.98 -8.30 24.13
N GLY A 65 -20.06 -8.12 22.81
CA GLY A 65 -21.33 -7.87 22.11
C GLY A 65 -21.56 -6.44 21.63
N GLU A 66 -20.72 -5.49 22.04
CA GLU A 66 -20.76 -4.13 21.47
C GLU A 66 -20.35 -4.16 19.99
N PRO A 67 -21.07 -3.44 19.10
CA PRO A 67 -20.74 -3.39 17.68
C PRO A 67 -19.40 -2.68 17.48
N MET A 68 -18.42 -3.43 16.97
CA MET A 68 -17.15 -2.87 16.55
C MET A 68 -17.33 -2.07 15.25
N PRO A 69 -16.64 -0.93 15.08
CA PRO A 69 -16.67 -0.20 13.82
C PRO A 69 -16.16 -1.08 12.68
N ILE A 70 -16.72 -0.89 11.48
CA ILE A 70 -16.26 -1.57 10.28
C ILE A 70 -14.81 -1.16 10.05
N SER A 71 -13.93 -2.15 9.89
CA SER A 71 -12.49 -1.97 9.76
C SER A 71 -11.97 -2.55 8.46
N ASN A 72 -10.75 -2.15 8.10
CA ASN A 72 -10.04 -2.50 6.90
C ASN A 72 -9.96 -4.00 6.60
N ILE A 73 -10.03 -4.86 7.63
CA ILE A 73 -9.94 -6.32 7.48
C ILE A 73 -11.01 -6.91 6.56
N CYS A 74 -12.18 -6.28 6.45
CA CYS A 74 -13.28 -6.80 5.63
C CYS A 74 -13.02 -6.66 4.12
N ILE A 75 -12.15 -5.72 3.72
CA ILE A 75 -11.80 -5.48 2.31
C ILE A 75 -10.34 -5.82 1.99
N ALA A 76 -9.46 -5.91 2.99
CA ALA A 76 -8.04 -6.20 2.80
C ALA A 76 -7.78 -7.49 2.00
N ARG A 77 -8.54 -8.57 2.27
CA ARG A 77 -8.40 -9.83 1.49
C ARG A 77 -8.69 -9.65 0.00
N THR A 78 -9.62 -8.78 -0.35
CA THR A 78 -9.86 -8.42 -1.76
C THR A 78 -8.66 -7.67 -2.33
N GLY A 79 -8.08 -6.77 -1.54
CA GLY A 79 -6.88 -6.01 -1.87
C GLY A 79 -5.66 -6.86 -2.16
N ASP A 80 -5.38 -7.85 -1.31
CA ASP A 80 -4.31 -8.84 -1.55
C ASP A 80 -4.51 -9.58 -2.89
N GLY A 81 -5.73 -10.02 -3.18
CA GLY A 81 -6.06 -10.64 -4.46
C GLY A 81 -5.84 -9.73 -5.67
N VAL A 82 -6.25 -8.46 -5.57
CA VAL A 82 -6.09 -7.44 -6.61
C VAL A 82 -4.62 -7.10 -6.83
N LEU A 83 -3.87 -6.84 -5.75
CA LEU A 83 -2.43 -6.58 -5.75
C LEU A 83 -1.70 -7.72 -6.45
N SER A 84 -1.94 -8.95 -6.02
CA SER A 84 -1.36 -10.16 -6.60
C SER A 84 -1.68 -10.31 -8.08
N ALA A 85 -2.94 -10.13 -8.48
CA ALA A 85 -3.36 -10.27 -9.88
C ALA A 85 -2.70 -9.21 -10.78
N ILE A 86 -2.63 -7.95 -10.33
CA ILE A 86 -2.05 -6.85 -11.09
C ILE A 86 -0.54 -7.04 -11.26
N LEU A 87 0.17 -7.36 -10.18
CA LEU A 87 1.63 -7.58 -10.24
C LEU A 87 1.94 -8.75 -11.17
N ARG A 88 1.28 -9.91 -11.02
CA ARG A 88 1.47 -11.07 -11.90
C ARG A 88 1.25 -10.75 -13.38
N LYS A 89 0.17 -10.03 -13.71
CA LYS A 89 -0.09 -9.58 -15.10
C LYS A 89 1.00 -8.65 -15.62
N GLY A 90 1.50 -7.75 -14.77
CA GLY A 90 2.59 -6.83 -15.12
C GLY A 90 3.87 -7.58 -15.50
N TRP A 91 4.29 -8.52 -14.65
CA TRP A 91 5.47 -9.36 -14.88
C TRP A 91 5.34 -10.28 -16.11
N ALA A 92 4.17 -10.90 -16.31
CA ALA A 92 3.96 -11.83 -17.42
C ALA A 92 3.95 -11.15 -18.81
N ARG A 93 3.47 -9.90 -18.91
CA ARG A 93 3.34 -9.19 -20.19
C ARG A 93 4.65 -8.68 -20.77
N GLN A 94 5.65 -8.46 -19.93
CA GLN A 94 6.86 -7.74 -20.33
C GLN A 94 7.83 -8.59 -21.14
N GLY A 95 7.69 -9.93 -21.17
CA GLY A 95 8.56 -10.81 -21.96
C GLY A 95 10.06 -10.63 -21.66
N PHE A 96 10.38 -9.94 -20.57
CA PHE A 96 11.74 -9.65 -20.16
C PHE A 96 12.37 -10.99 -19.76
N PRO A 97 13.58 -11.30 -20.26
CA PRO A 97 14.29 -12.50 -19.87
C PRO A 97 14.88 -12.27 -18.47
N HIS A 98 14.01 -12.25 -17.47
CA HIS A 98 14.42 -12.37 -16.08
C HIS A 98 14.16 -13.81 -15.66
N VAL A 99 15.23 -14.45 -15.20
CA VAL A 99 15.27 -15.81 -14.66
C VAL A 99 14.10 -15.95 -13.70
N GLU A 100 13.32 -17.03 -13.79
CA GLU A 100 12.14 -17.31 -12.94
C GLU A 100 12.36 -16.97 -11.45
N ASP A 101 13.62 -17.08 -11.02
CA ASP A 101 14.17 -16.67 -9.72
C ASP A 101 13.93 -15.21 -9.34
N GLU A 102 14.11 -14.24 -10.24
CA GLU A 102 13.98 -12.80 -9.94
C GLU A 102 12.51 -12.39 -9.74
N TYR A 103 11.60 -12.98 -10.53
CA TYR A 103 10.16 -12.84 -10.31
C TYR A 103 9.76 -13.34 -8.92
N LYS A 104 10.17 -14.57 -8.54
CA LYS A 104 9.85 -15.12 -7.22
C LYS A 104 10.38 -14.23 -6.10
N ILE A 105 11.60 -13.72 -6.25
CA ILE A 105 12.22 -12.86 -5.25
C ILE A 105 11.48 -11.52 -5.10
N TRP A 106 11.21 -10.82 -6.19
CA TRP A 106 10.66 -9.46 -6.12
C TRP A 106 9.16 -9.45 -5.85
N TYR A 107 8.42 -10.41 -6.39
CA TYR A 107 7.00 -10.53 -6.18
C TYR A 107 6.69 -11.35 -4.92
N GLU A 108 6.97 -12.66 -4.92
CA GLU A 108 6.50 -13.58 -3.86
C GLU A 108 7.21 -13.34 -2.53
N PHE A 109 8.54 -13.22 -2.55
CA PHE A 109 9.38 -12.95 -1.38
C PHE A 109 9.68 -11.47 -1.20
N GLY A 110 8.96 -10.60 -1.90
CA GLY A 110 9.16 -9.15 -1.88
C GLY A 110 7.85 -8.43 -1.67
N MET A 111 7.31 -7.84 -2.73
CA MET A 111 6.13 -6.98 -2.69
C MET A 111 4.89 -7.62 -2.07
N ASN A 112 4.74 -8.95 -2.19
CA ASN A 112 3.59 -9.66 -1.64
C ASN A 112 3.74 -10.04 -0.17
N MET A 113 4.89 -9.76 0.47
CA MET A 113 5.10 -10.03 1.88
C MET A 113 4.53 -8.90 2.76
N ASN A 114 3.87 -9.27 3.86
CA ASN A 114 3.40 -8.29 4.85
C ASN A 114 4.53 -7.41 5.40
N SER A 115 5.75 -7.93 5.50
CA SER A 115 6.91 -7.15 5.94
C SER A 115 7.26 -6.03 4.96
N TYR A 116 7.20 -6.29 3.65
CA TYR A 116 7.37 -5.26 2.61
C TYR A 116 6.24 -4.24 2.66
N GLN A 117 4.99 -4.69 2.74
CA GLN A 117 3.83 -3.79 2.79
C GLN A 117 3.85 -2.92 4.06
N THR A 118 4.26 -3.48 5.20
CA THR A 118 4.48 -2.74 6.46
C THR A 118 5.53 -1.65 6.27
N TYR A 119 6.67 -2.01 5.67
CA TYR A 119 7.73 -1.06 5.36
C TYR A 119 7.22 0.05 4.43
N GLN A 120 6.48 -0.29 3.37
CA GLN A 120 5.96 0.71 2.44
C GLN A 120 4.94 1.64 3.08
N CYS A 121 4.08 1.14 3.98
CA CYS A 121 3.17 1.99 4.75
C CYS A 121 3.91 3.09 5.52
N ASP A 122 5.09 2.78 6.07
CA ASP A 122 5.93 3.77 6.74
C ASP A 122 6.71 4.63 5.76
N ALA A 123 7.25 4.05 4.68
CA ALA A 123 8.04 4.77 3.68
C ALA A 123 7.25 5.84 2.91
N ILE A 124 5.95 5.60 2.68
CA ILE A 124 5.03 6.58 2.07
C ILE A 124 4.37 7.49 3.11
N GLU A 125 4.75 7.41 4.38
CA GLU A 125 4.16 8.21 5.48
C GLU A 125 2.63 8.04 5.62
N LEU A 126 2.09 6.84 5.38
CA LEU A 126 0.65 6.58 5.51
C LEU A 126 0.22 6.43 6.97
N THR A 127 1.09 5.90 7.84
CA THR A 127 0.77 5.56 9.24
C THR A 127 0.07 6.69 10.04
N PRO A 128 0.48 7.97 9.95
CA PRO A 128 -0.20 9.07 10.64
C PRO A 128 -1.67 9.29 10.25
N PHE A 129 -2.08 8.83 9.07
CA PHE A 129 -3.44 8.96 8.55
C PHE A 129 -4.34 7.77 8.87
N LEU A 130 -3.78 6.68 9.39
CA LEU A 130 -4.54 5.50 9.79
C LEU A 130 -5.25 5.74 11.13
N GLN A 131 -6.48 5.24 11.22
CA GLN A 131 -7.34 5.41 12.39
C GLN A 131 -7.32 4.14 13.23
N VAL A 132 -6.91 4.29 14.50
CA VAL A 132 -7.07 3.27 15.53
C VAL A 132 -8.34 3.60 16.32
N PRO A 133 -9.42 2.81 16.20
CA PRO A 133 -10.69 3.08 16.87
C PRO A 133 -10.52 3.36 18.36
N GLY A 134 -11.10 4.48 18.83
CA GLY A 134 -11.06 4.90 20.24
C GLY A 134 -9.70 5.41 20.74
N VAL A 135 -8.68 5.48 19.88
CA VAL A 135 -7.35 5.97 20.24
C VAL A 135 -7.07 7.29 19.52
N ARG A 136 -6.69 8.32 20.29
CA ARG A 136 -6.33 9.63 19.73
C ARG A 136 -5.04 9.52 18.89
N PRO A 137 -5.00 10.01 17.65
CA PRO A 137 -3.77 10.07 16.85
C PRO A 137 -2.63 10.77 17.60
N GLY A 138 -1.43 10.21 17.53
CA GLY A 138 -0.22 10.74 18.20
C GLY A 138 -0.18 10.54 19.72
N SER A 139 -1.17 9.87 20.33
CA SER A 139 -1.09 9.50 21.75
C SER A 139 -0.06 8.40 21.99
N MET A 140 0.36 8.23 23.24
CA MET A 140 1.24 7.12 23.66
C MET A 140 0.64 5.75 23.31
N ALA A 141 -0.67 5.56 23.52
CA ALA A 141 -1.37 4.33 23.14
C ALA A 141 -1.33 4.08 21.63
N ALA A 142 -1.44 5.12 20.80
CA ALA A 142 -1.29 4.99 19.35
C ALA A 142 0.14 4.58 18.99
N MET A 143 1.15 5.22 19.59
CA MET A 143 2.56 4.92 19.34
C MET A 143 2.90 3.48 19.76
N GLU A 144 2.45 3.04 20.92
CA GLU A 144 2.61 1.66 21.42
C GLU A 144 1.94 0.65 20.49
N PHE A 145 0.71 0.92 20.05
CA PHE A 145 0.02 0.09 19.08
C PHE A 145 0.83 -0.03 17.79
N TRP A 146 1.27 1.08 17.19
CA TRP A 146 2.02 1.04 15.94
C TRP A 146 3.40 0.39 16.03
N ALA A 147 4.02 0.39 17.22
CA ALA A 147 5.27 -0.33 17.50
C ALA A 147 5.06 -1.83 17.74
N SER A 148 3.84 -2.25 18.09
CA SER A 148 3.49 -3.64 18.39
C SER A 148 3.47 -4.54 17.16
N TRP A 149 3.40 -5.86 17.39
CA TRP A 149 3.16 -6.84 16.32
C TRP A 149 1.84 -6.59 15.59
N ASP A 150 0.78 -6.28 16.33
CA ASP A 150 -0.54 -6.02 15.76
C ASP A 150 -0.55 -4.73 14.93
N GLY A 151 0.19 -3.70 15.35
CA GLY A 151 0.39 -2.47 14.57
C GLY A 151 1.10 -2.73 13.24
N ARG A 152 2.15 -3.55 13.24
CA ARG A 152 2.83 -3.96 11.99
C ARG A 152 1.88 -4.68 11.05
N LYS A 153 1.09 -5.63 11.56
CA LYS A 153 0.07 -6.32 10.76
C LYS A 153 -0.98 -5.35 10.22
N ALA A 154 -1.44 -4.41 11.05
CA ALA A 154 -2.43 -3.42 10.68
C ALA A 154 -1.95 -2.48 9.56
N LYS A 155 -0.66 -2.12 9.51
CA LYS A 155 -0.05 -1.36 8.42
C LYS A 155 -0.15 -2.09 7.08
N ALA A 156 0.30 -3.36 7.03
CA ALA A 156 0.16 -4.19 5.83
C ALA A 156 -1.30 -4.32 5.39
N THR A 157 -2.21 -4.66 6.32
CA THR A 157 -3.65 -4.75 6.04
C THR A 157 -4.25 -3.44 5.52
N SER A 158 -3.73 -2.28 5.93
CA SER A 158 -4.20 -0.97 5.43
C SER A 158 -3.77 -0.71 3.99
N ILE A 159 -2.57 -1.14 3.60
CA ILE A 159 -2.13 -1.08 2.19
C ILE A 159 -3.08 -1.89 1.31
N GLU A 160 -3.33 -3.15 1.67
CA GLU A 160 -4.24 -4.03 0.94
C GLU A 160 -5.65 -3.42 0.88
N ALA A 161 -6.15 -2.91 2.00
CA ALA A 161 -7.49 -2.33 2.06
C ALA A 161 -7.63 -1.06 1.21
N ILE A 162 -6.60 -0.23 1.10
CA ILE A 162 -6.63 0.94 0.21
C ILE A 162 -6.67 0.50 -1.26
N ILE A 163 -5.85 -0.48 -1.64
CA ILE A 163 -5.88 -1.06 -2.99
C ILE A 163 -7.27 -1.62 -3.30
N ALA A 164 -7.86 -2.35 -2.35
CA ALA A 164 -9.23 -2.87 -2.48
C ALA A 164 -10.25 -1.73 -2.65
N ALA A 165 -10.16 -0.70 -1.82
CA ALA A 165 -11.09 0.42 -1.84
C ALA A 165 -11.05 1.15 -3.20
N VAL A 166 -9.86 1.36 -3.77
CA VAL A 166 -9.71 1.98 -5.09
C VAL A 166 -10.33 1.11 -6.19
N GLU A 167 -10.05 -0.18 -6.19
CA GLU A 167 -10.61 -1.12 -7.18
C GLU A 167 -12.14 -1.21 -7.05
N LEU A 168 -12.68 -1.26 -5.83
CA LEU A 168 -14.13 -1.33 -5.59
C LEU A 168 -14.86 -0.04 -5.93
N ASP A 169 -14.20 1.12 -5.86
CA ASP A 169 -14.83 2.42 -6.14
C ASP A 169 -15.03 2.66 -7.65
N LEU A 170 -14.09 2.18 -8.47
CA LEU A 170 -14.04 2.50 -9.90
C LEU A 170 -14.07 1.28 -10.82
N GLU A 171 -13.82 0.08 -10.31
CA GLU A 171 -13.67 -1.16 -11.07
C GLU A 171 -12.70 -1.00 -12.25
N SER A 172 -11.58 -0.33 -12.00
CA SER A 172 -10.64 0.09 -13.02
C SER A 172 -9.21 -0.30 -12.68
N GLU A 173 -8.76 -1.42 -13.26
CA GLU A 173 -7.38 -1.90 -13.12
C GLU A 173 -6.35 -0.80 -13.47
N ALA A 174 -6.61 0.05 -14.47
CA ALA A 174 -5.71 1.13 -14.88
C ALA A 174 -5.50 2.17 -13.77
N VAL A 175 -6.59 2.54 -13.08
CA VAL A 175 -6.55 3.48 -11.96
C VAL A 175 -5.88 2.86 -10.75
N THR A 176 -6.26 1.63 -10.41
CA THR A 176 -5.67 0.88 -9.29
C THR A 176 -4.17 0.73 -9.47
N LYS A 177 -3.70 0.48 -10.69
CA LYS A 177 -2.26 0.44 -11.03
C LYS A 177 -1.54 1.75 -10.74
N VAL A 178 -2.15 2.90 -11.05
CA VAL A 178 -1.55 4.22 -10.77
C VAL A 178 -1.38 4.41 -9.27
N VAL A 179 -2.43 4.13 -8.49
CA VAL A 179 -2.37 4.25 -7.02
C VAL A 179 -1.36 3.27 -6.42
N MET A 180 -1.38 2.01 -6.84
CA MET A 180 -0.40 0.99 -6.43
C MET A 180 1.04 1.45 -6.66
N ARG A 181 1.31 2.01 -7.84
CA ARG A 181 2.65 2.53 -8.19
C ARG A 181 3.10 3.63 -7.24
N HIS A 182 2.22 4.59 -6.91
CA HIS A 182 2.54 5.64 -5.95
C HIS A 182 2.72 5.11 -4.53
N MET A 183 2.05 4.01 -4.18
CA MET A 183 2.25 3.30 -2.92
C MET A 183 3.48 2.37 -2.92
N GLY A 184 4.29 2.34 -3.98
CA GLY A 184 5.51 1.54 -4.07
C GLY A 184 5.34 0.14 -4.65
N PHE A 185 4.17 -0.21 -5.19
CA PHE A 185 3.87 -1.51 -5.80
C PHE A 185 3.85 -1.39 -7.32
N TYR A 186 4.90 -1.90 -7.96
CA TYR A 186 5.10 -1.74 -9.39
C TYR A 186 5.87 -2.92 -9.99
N TRP A 187 5.95 -2.94 -11.31
CA TRP A 187 6.80 -3.84 -12.09
C TRP A 187 7.62 -2.98 -13.06
N PRO A 188 8.86 -3.34 -13.36
CA PRO A 188 9.69 -2.62 -14.30
C PRO A 188 9.11 -2.75 -15.71
N GLU A 189 9.16 -1.66 -16.46
CA GLU A 189 8.71 -1.57 -17.85
C GLU A 189 9.88 -1.43 -18.83
N ASN A 190 11.11 -1.29 -18.31
CA ASN A 190 12.34 -1.21 -19.08
C ASN A 190 13.55 -1.63 -18.23
N PHE A 191 14.71 -1.80 -18.87
CA PHE A 191 15.96 -2.22 -18.20
C PHE A 191 16.43 -1.28 -17.10
N HIS A 192 16.25 0.03 -17.27
CA HIS A 192 16.66 1.00 -16.26
C HIS A 192 15.84 0.81 -14.97
N GLN A 193 14.51 0.70 -15.09
CA GLN A 193 13.64 0.42 -13.95
C GLN A 193 13.92 -0.95 -13.31
N ALA A 194 14.28 -1.96 -14.11
CA ALA A 194 14.65 -3.28 -13.59
C ALA A 194 15.92 -3.21 -12.74
N ASN A 195 16.94 -2.49 -13.19
CA ASN A 195 18.18 -2.28 -12.44
C ASN A 195 17.94 -1.51 -11.15
N THR A 196 17.15 -0.43 -11.19
CA THR A 196 16.79 0.33 -9.98
C THR A 196 15.99 -0.51 -9.00
N MET A 197 15.03 -1.31 -9.48
CA MET A 197 14.31 -2.25 -8.64
C MET A 197 15.24 -3.30 -8.02
N GLN A 198 16.19 -3.85 -8.78
CA GLN A 198 17.15 -4.83 -8.28
C GLN A 198 18.00 -4.26 -7.14
N ALA A 199 18.50 -3.04 -7.29
CA ALA A 199 19.26 -2.35 -6.26
C ALA A 199 18.39 -2.10 -5.00
N ALA A 200 17.17 -1.59 -5.18
CA ALA A 200 16.24 -1.35 -4.08
C ALA A 200 15.90 -2.64 -3.31
N MET A 201 15.58 -3.73 -4.03
CA MET A 201 15.30 -5.03 -3.43
C MET A 201 16.52 -5.62 -2.72
N GLY A 202 17.72 -5.41 -3.27
CA GLY A 202 18.99 -5.75 -2.60
C GLY A 202 19.14 -5.04 -1.25
N THR A 203 18.85 -3.74 -1.20
CA THR A 203 18.87 -2.96 0.04
C THR A 203 17.84 -3.48 1.05
N LEU A 204 16.59 -3.72 0.64
CA LEU A 204 15.53 -4.22 1.52
C LEU A 204 15.86 -5.61 2.08
N ARG A 205 16.52 -6.47 1.30
CA ARG A 205 17.01 -7.76 1.77
C ARG A 205 18.15 -7.59 2.79
N GLY A 206 19.08 -6.66 2.54
CA GLY A 206 20.15 -6.33 3.49
C GLY A 206 19.62 -5.85 4.83
N LEU A 207 18.49 -5.12 4.82
CA LEU A 207 17.77 -4.66 6.00
C LEU A 207 16.89 -5.76 6.66
N GLY A 208 16.77 -6.94 6.06
CA GLY A 208 15.93 -8.03 6.57
C GLY A 208 14.42 -7.79 6.42
N ILE A 209 14.01 -6.82 5.59
CA ILE A 209 12.60 -6.50 5.33
C ILE A 209 11.97 -7.57 4.45
N ILE A 210 12.71 -8.08 3.48
CA ILE A 210 12.25 -9.13 2.56
C ILE A 210 13.10 -10.39 2.71
N GLY A 211 12.53 -11.54 2.33
CA GLY A 211 13.17 -12.85 2.50
C GLY A 211 14.54 -12.94 1.82
N LYS A 212 15.46 -13.67 2.47
CA LYS A 212 16.67 -14.15 1.80
C LYS A 212 16.29 -15.32 0.91
N ARG A 213 17.03 -15.49 -0.20
CA ARG A 213 17.01 -16.74 -0.96
C ARG A 213 17.45 -17.82 0.02
N GLU A 214 16.59 -18.79 0.32
CA GLU A 214 17.09 -20.04 0.90
C GLU A 214 17.98 -20.66 -0.17
N GLU A 215 19.27 -20.81 0.15
CA GLU A 215 20.26 -21.48 -0.70
C GLU A 215 20.06 -23.00 -0.68
#